data_AF-A0A0G1WK75-F1
#
_entry.id   AF-A0A0G1WK75-F1
#
_cell.length_a   1.000
_cell.length_b   1.000
_cell.length_c   1.000
_cell.angle_alpha   90.00
_cell.angle_beta   90.00
_cell.angle_gamma   90.00
#
_symmetry.space_group_name_H-M   'P 1'
#
loop_
_entity.id
_entity.type
_entity.pdbx_description
1 polymer ?
#
loop_
_entity_poly.entity_id
_entity_poly.type
_entity_poly.pdbx_seq_one_letter_code
_entity_poly.pdbx_strand_id
1 'polypeptide(L)'
;MIKKRILNPGRVRQIAGGFSYIPHRFLTGGFLASLEQKEILLYLFLILVSDRYGLSYYSYDMICSLIQLTLDEYIEARDGLLKKDLISFTGKIFQVLDLPAAPRCAQSTSCEDQAVVARMIRQSLQEAQR
;
A
#
# COMPACT_ATOMS: atom_id res chain seq x y z
N MET A 1 20.55 -1.37 20.01
CA MET A 1 19.24 -2.07 19.97
C MET A 1 18.23 -1.28 20.77
N ILE A 2 17.10 -0.90 20.15
CA ILE A 2 16.02 -0.19 20.83
C ILE A 2 15.00 -1.23 21.32
N LYS A 3 14.87 -1.41 22.63
CA LYS A 3 13.78 -2.22 23.20
C LYS A 3 12.45 -1.51 22.96
N LYS A 4 11.54 -2.16 22.22
CA LYS A 4 10.17 -1.66 22.06
C LYS A 4 9.44 -1.74 23.40
N ARG A 5 8.68 -0.69 23.74
CA ARG A 5 7.76 -0.67 24.87
C ARG A 5 6.41 -0.10 24.43
N ILE A 6 5.32 -0.59 25.01
CA ILE A 6 4.00 -0.01 24.78
C ILE A 6 4.02 1.43 25.34
N LEU A 7 3.71 2.41 24.48
CA LEU A 7 3.72 3.82 24.85
C LEU A 7 2.42 4.25 25.55
N ASN A 8 1.28 3.71 25.13
CA ASN A 8 -0.03 3.98 25.73
C ASN A 8 -0.81 2.67 25.95
N PRO A 9 -0.72 2.06 27.15
CA PRO A 9 -1.38 0.79 27.43
C PRO A 9 -2.91 0.82 27.32
N GLY A 10 -3.54 1.98 27.55
CA GLY A 10 -5.00 2.13 27.46
C GLY A 10 -5.54 2.24 26.04
N ARG A 11 -4.66 2.36 25.02
CA ARG A 11 -5.04 2.53 23.61
C ARG A 11 -4.27 1.60 22.68
N VAL A 12 -4.05 0.35 23.11
CA VAL A 12 -3.46 -0.67 22.24
C VAL A 12 -4.43 -0.99 21.11
N ARG A 13 -3.97 -0.84 19.86
CA ARG A 13 -4.78 -1.13 18.67
C ARG A 13 -5.21 -2.59 18.68
N GLN A 14 -6.50 -2.82 18.41
CA GLN A 14 -7.06 -4.13 18.17
C GLN A 14 -7.65 -4.17 16.75
N ILE A 15 -7.71 -5.34 16.14
CA ILE A 15 -8.44 -5.55 14.89
C ILE A 15 -9.89 -5.86 15.29
N ALA A 16 -10.74 -4.84 15.25
CA ALA A 16 -12.13 -4.93 15.68
C ALA A 16 -13.08 -4.98 14.46
N GLY A 17 -13.25 -6.18 13.89
CA GLY A 17 -14.03 -6.35 12.66
C GLY A 17 -13.41 -5.64 11.44
N GLY A 18 -13.94 -5.95 10.25
CA GLY A 18 -13.45 -5.42 8.98
C GLY A 18 -12.49 -6.35 8.24
N PHE A 19 -12.34 -6.12 6.94
CA PHE A 19 -11.54 -6.94 6.03
C PHE A 19 -10.25 -6.24 5.56
N SER A 20 -10.05 -4.99 6.01
CA SER A 20 -8.90 -4.15 5.68
C SER A 20 -7.65 -4.62 6.41
N TYR A 21 -6.93 -5.55 5.79
CA TYR A 21 -5.64 -6.05 6.26
C TYR A 21 -4.56 -5.74 5.22
N ILE A 22 -3.37 -5.37 5.71
CA ILE A 22 -2.18 -5.20 4.88
C ILE A 22 -1.19 -6.28 5.31
N PRO A 23 -0.80 -7.19 4.41
CA PRO A 23 0.14 -8.22 4.79
C PRO A 23 1.50 -7.61 5.11
N HIS A 24 2.15 -8.13 6.15
CA HIS A 24 3.48 -7.68 6.55
C HIS A 24 4.49 -7.77 5.39
N ARG A 25 4.25 -8.71 4.44
CA ARG A 25 5.02 -8.84 3.20
C ARG A 25 4.95 -7.64 2.27
N PHE A 26 3.94 -6.78 2.40
CA PHE A 26 3.89 -5.50 1.69
C PHE A 26 5.11 -4.63 2.03
N LEU A 27 5.55 -4.67 3.28
CA LEU A 27 6.75 -3.98 3.74
C LEU A 27 8.01 -4.84 3.50
N THR A 28 8.04 -6.08 4.02
CA THR A 28 9.26 -6.91 3.94
C THR A 28 9.64 -7.32 2.52
N GLY A 29 8.65 -7.46 1.64
CA GLY A 29 8.82 -7.81 0.23
C GLY A 29 9.18 -6.62 -0.66
N GLY A 30 9.28 -5.41 -0.12
CA GLY A 30 9.69 -4.23 -0.88
C GLY A 30 8.60 -3.56 -1.73
N PHE A 31 7.33 -3.98 -1.61
CA PHE A 31 6.23 -3.36 -2.36
C PHE A 31 6.07 -1.88 -2.03
N LEU A 32 6.09 -1.52 -0.75
CA LEU A 32 6.01 -0.12 -0.32
C LEU A 32 7.11 0.74 -0.97
N ALA A 33 8.33 0.21 -1.08
CA ALA A 33 9.46 0.92 -1.67
C ALA A 33 9.36 1.03 -3.20
N SER A 34 8.61 0.15 -3.86
CA SER A 34 8.38 0.19 -5.30
C SER A 34 7.28 1.16 -5.74
N LEU A 35 6.52 1.71 -4.78
CA LEU A 35 5.39 2.58 -5.05
C LEU A 35 5.72 4.05 -4.85
N GLU A 36 5.16 4.89 -5.71
CA GLU A 36 5.17 6.35 -5.54
C GLU A 36 4.18 6.76 -4.44
N GLN A 37 4.36 7.97 -3.90
CA GLN A 37 3.57 8.48 -2.78
C GLN A 37 2.05 8.41 -3.03
N LYS A 38 1.61 8.77 -4.24
CA LYS A 38 0.20 8.78 -4.64
C LYS A 38 -0.35 7.36 -4.83
N GLU A 39 0.47 6.44 -5.35
CA GLU A 39 0.13 5.02 -5.44
C GLU A 39 -0.06 4.41 -4.04
N ILE A 40 0.83 4.75 -3.09
CA ILE A 40 0.70 4.31 -1.69
C ILE A 40 -0.61 4.84 -1.11
N LEU A 41 -0.90 6.13 -1.28
CA LEU A 41 -2.12 6.73 -0.74
C LEU A 41 -3.39 6.07 -1.30
N LEU A 42 -3.45 5.87 -2.62
CA LEU A 42 -4.58 5.23 -3.28
C LEU A 42 -4.71 3.75 -2.87
N TYR A 43 -3.60 3.00 -2.81
CA TYR A 43 -3.61 1.60 -2.41
C TYR A 43 -4.11 1.41 -0.98
N LEU A 44 -3.63 2.22 -0.04
CA LEU A 44 -4.07 2.20 1.36
C LEU A 44 -5.54 2.58 1.51
N PHE A 45 -6.01 3.56 0.73
CA PHE A 45 -7.42 3.92 0.69
C PHE A 45 -8.27 2.74 0.21
N LEU A 46 -7.88 2.10 -0.90
CA LEU A 46 -8.62 0.95 -1.44
C LEU A 46 -8.68 -0.21 -0.45
N ILE A 47 -7.61 -0.52 0.27
CA ILE A 47 -7.63 -1.53 1.35
C ILE A 47 -8.62 -1.16 2.45
N LEU A 48 -8.68 0.11 2.83
CA LEU A 48 -9.59 0.59 3.87
C LEU A 48 -11.06 0.41 3.49
N VAL A 49 -11.41 0.67 2.23
CA VAL A 49 -12.81 0.66 1.78
C VAL A 49 -13.26 -0.67 1.16
N SER A 50 -12.34 -1.62 0.98
CA SER A 50 -12.65 -2.89 0.34
C SER A 50 -13.34 -3.89 1.26
N ASP A 51 -14.17 -4.74 0.66
CA ASP A 51 -14.77 -5.89 1.34
C ASP A 51 -13.80 -7.08 1.49
N ARG A 52 -14.32 -8.24 1.92
CA ARG A 52 -13.55 -9.48 2.11
C ARG A 52 -12.91 -10.05 0.85
N TYR A 53 -13.34 -9.62 -0.32
CA TYR A 53 -12.82 -10.04 -1.63
C TYR A 53 -11.90 -8.97 -2.24
N GLY A 54 -11.62 -7.89 -1.49
CA GLY A 54 -10.86 -6.75 -1.99
C GLY A 54 -11.69 -5.81 -2.85
N LEU A 55 -13.02 -5.90 -2.87
CA LEU A 55 -13.86 -5.14 -3.80
C LEU A 55 -14.30 -3.80 -3.22
N SER A 56 -14.25 -2.75 -4.04
CA SER A 56 -14.75 -1.41 -3.71
C SER A 56 -15.54 -0.78 -4.86
N TYR A 57 -16.63 -0.10 -4.50
CA TYR A 57 -17.53 0.61 -5.42
C TYR A 57 -17.35 2.14 -5.38
N TYR A 58 -16.31 2.64 -4.73
CA TYR A 58 -16.06 4.09 -4.67
C TYR A 58 -15.76 4.65 -6.06
N SER A 59 -16.53 5.67 -6.47
CA SER A 59 -16.28 6.38 -7.73
C SER A 59 -14.98 7.18 -7.65
N TYR A 60 -14.37 7.45 -8.80
CA TYR A 60 -13.15 8.25 -8.85
C TYR A 60 -13.35 9.66 -8.27
N ASP A 61 -14.52 10.29 -8.49
CA ASP A 61 -14.84 11.60 -7.91
C ASP A 61 -14.80 11.58 -6.37
N MET A 62 -15.37 10.53 -5.77
CA MET A 62 -15.36 10.34 -4.31
C MET A 62 -13.95 10.06 -3.79
N ILE A 63 -13.19 9.23 -4.51
CA ILE A 63 -11.79 8.96 -4.17
C ILE A 63 -10.98 10.26 -4.20
N CYS A 64 -10.97 10.98 -5.32
CA CYS A 64 -10.25 12.25 -5.49
C CYS A 64 -10.62 13.25 -4.39
N SER A 65 -11.91 13.34 -4.04
CA SER A 65 -12.39 14.24 -2.98
C SER A 65 -11.89 13.82 -1.58
N LEU A 66 -11.90 12.53 -1.26
CA LEU A 66 -11.55 12.03 0.07
C LEU A 66 -10.05 12.02 0.33
N ILE A 67 -9.24 11.65 -0.66
CA ILE A 67 -7.77 11.60 -0.53
C ILE A 67 -7.06 12.81 -1.13
N GLN A 68 -7.84 13.82 -1.59
CA GLN A 68 -7.35 15.11 -2.07
C GLN A 68 -6.35 14.99 -3.23
N LEU A 69 -6.67 14.12 -4.19
CA LEU A 69 -5.92 14.00 -5.44
C LEU A 69 -6.61 14.79 -6.55
N THR A 70 -5.82 15.38 -7.44
CA THR A 70 -6.36 15.81 -8.74
C THR A 70 -6.69 14.60 -9.60
N LEU A 71 -7.48 14.82 -10.66
CA LEU A 71 -7.84 13.74 -11.58
C LEU A 71 -6.60 13.11 -12.24
N ASP A 72 -5.64 13.93 -12.68
CA ASP A 72 -4.42 13.45 -13.34
C ASP A 72 -3.58 12.60 -12.39
N GLU A 73 -3.40 13.08 -11.15
CA GLU A 73 -2.66 12.36 -10.10
C GLU A 73 -3.29 11.01 -9.76
N TYR A 74 -4.62 10.98 -9.70
CA TYR A 74 -5.37 9.76 -9.50
C TYR A 74 -5.22 8.79 -10.68
N ILE A 75 -5.29 9.28 -11.93
CA ILE A 75 -5.13 8.45 -13.13
C ILE A 75 -3.72 7.83 -13.14
N GLU A 76 -2.69 8.63 -12.90
CA GLU A 76 -1.30 8.16 -12.84
C GLU A 76 -1.12 7.09 -11.75
N ALA A 77 -1.62 7.36 -10.54
CA ALA A 77 -1.53 6.42 -9.42
C ALA A 77 -2.29 5.11 -9.71
N ARG A 78 -3.50 5.20 -10.25
CA ARG A 78 -4.31 4.03 -10.62
C ARG A 78 -3.60 3.18 -11.66
N ASP A 79 -3.11 3.80 -12.72
CA ASP A 79 -2.47 3.10 -13.82
C ASP A 79 -1.13 2.49 -13.40
N GLY A 80 -0.42 3.16 -12.49
CA GLY A 80 0.76 2.62 -11.84
C GLY A 80 0.48 1.37 -10.99
N LEU A 81 -0.57 1.39 -10.17
CA LEU A 81 -1.02 0.23 -9.38
C LEU A 81 -1.49 -0.94 -10.27
N LEU A 82 -2.18 -0.66 -11.38
CA LEU A 82 -2.58 -1.66 -12.38
C LEU A 82 -1.35 -2.31 -13.03
N LYS A 83 -0.37 -1.50 -13.49
CA LYS A 83 0.87 -2.01 -14.09
C LYS A 83 1.67 -2.89 -13.12
N LYS A 84 1.59 -2.59 -11.82
CA LYS A 84 2.27 -3.35 -10.76
C LYS A 84 1.50 -4.57 -10.25
N ASP A 85 0.31 -4.85 -10.83
CA ASP A 85 -0.51 -6.01 -10.49
C ASP A 85 -0.96 -6.03 -9.03
N LEU A 86 -1.23 -4.83 -8.47
CA LEU A 86 -1.70 -4.67 -7.09
C LEU A 86 -3.21 -4.45 -7.00
N ILE A 87 -3.81 -3.98 -8.10
CA ILE A 87 -5.26 -3.78 -8.22
C ILE A 87 -5.75 -4.27 -9.58
N SER A 88 -7.04 -4.57 -9.66
CA SER A 88 -7.80 -4.68 -10.92
C SER A 88 -8.91 -3.63 -10.93
N PHE A 89 -9.26 -3.13 -12.12
CA PHE A 89 -10.26 -2.08 -12.29
C PHE A 89 -11.10 -2.29 -13.55
N THR A 90 -12.42 -2.40 -13.38
CA THR A 90 -13.38 -2.62 -14.49
C THR A 90 -14.06 -1.31 -14.94
N GLY A 91 -13.51 -0.15 -14.59
CA GLY A 91 -14.13 1.16 -14.86
C GLY A 91 -15.15 1.61 -13.81
N LYS A 92 -15.68 0.69 -13.00
CA LYS A 92 -16.65 0.96 -11.93
C LYS A 92 -16.27 0.36 -10.58
N ILE A 93 -15.60 -0.79 -10.60
CA ILE A 93 -15.28 -1.57 -9.42
C ILE A 93 -13.77 -1.73 -9.37
N PHE A 94 -13.22 -1.50 -8.18
CA PHE A 94 -11.85 -1.84 -7.84
C PHE A 94 -11.80 -3.21 -7.18
N GLN A 95 -10.76 -3.98 -7.46
CA GLN A 95 -10.36 -5.11 -6.67
C GLN A 95 -8.92 -4.94 -6.21
N VAL A 96 -8.66 -4.98 -4.90
CA VAL A 96 -7.31 -5.12 -4.35
C VAL A 96 -6.90 -6.59 -4.48
N LEU A 97 -5.78 -6.82 -5.15
CA LEU A 97 -5.29 -8.17 -5.45
C LEU A 97 -4.40 -8.71 -4.33
N ASP A 98 -4.23 -10.04 -4.32
CA ASP A 98 -3.18 -10.64 -3.52
C ASP A 98 -1.80 -10.20 -4.04
N LEU A 99 -0.84 -9.99 -3.14
CA LEU A 99 0.48 -9.53 -3.55
C LEU A 99 1.20 -10.61 -4.37
N PRO A 100 1.82 -10.25 -5.51
CA PRO A 100 2.60 -11.19 -6.29
C PRO A 100 3.84 -11.66 -5.52
N ALA A 101 4.60 -12.60 -6.09
CA ALA A 101 5.79 -13.15 -5.42
C ALA A 101 6.87 -12.09 -5.16
N ALA A 102 6.97 -11.08 -6.03
CA ALA A 102 7.91 -9.96 -5.92
C ALA A 102 7.29 -8.69 -6.53
N PRO A 103 7.70 -7.49 -6.08
CA PRO A 103 7.25 -6.24 -6.68
C PRO A 103 7.64 -6.17 -8.15
N ARG A 104 6.68 -5.80 -9.00
CA ARG A 104 6.94 -5.54 -10.41
C ARG A 104 7.56 -4.15 -10.52
N CYS A 105 8.80 -4.07 -10.98
CA CYS A 105 9.43 -2.77 -11.23
C CYS A 105 8.81 -2.20 -12.51
N ALA A 106 8.07 -1.09 -12.38
CA ALA A 106 7.80 -0.26 -13.55
C ALA A 106 9.13 0.35 -13.98
N GLN A 107 9.46 0.25 -15.27
CA GLN A 107 10.69 0.80 -15.82
C GLN A 107 10.58 2.34 -15.85
N SER A 108 10.78 3.00 -14.72
CA SER A 108 10.92 4.45 -14.64
C SER A 108 12.01 4.83 -13.63
N THR A 109 13.16 5.21 -14.17
CA THR A 109 14.24 6.06 -13.64
C THR A 109 14.26 6.36 -12.12
N SER A 110 14.65 5.37 -11.30
CA SER A 110 15.41 5.52 -10.03
C SER A 110 15.48 4.17 -9.27
N CYS A 111 15.83 3.10 -9.97
CA CYS A 111 15.96 1.75 -9.38
C CYS A 111 16.93 1.74 -8.17
N GLU A 112 17.93 2.63 -8.16
CA GLU A 112 18.88 2.78 -7.06
C GLU A 112 18.21 3.30 -5.77
N ASP A 113 17.40 4.37 -5.84
CA ASP A 113 16.76 4.95 -4.65
C ASP A 113 15.78 3.97 -4.00
N GLN A 114 15.00 3.26 -4.81
CA GLN A 114 14.05 2.25 -4.33
C GLN A 114 14.78 1.06 -3.68
N ALA A 115 15.92 0.65 -4.23
CA ALA A 115 16.76 -0.40 -3.66
C ALA A 115 17.39 0.01 -2.32
N VAL A 116 17.81 1.26 -2.18
CA VAL A 116 18.33 1.84 -0.93
C VAL A 116 17.24 1.85 0.14
N VAL A 117 16.04 2.33 -0.18
CA VAL A 117 14.89 2.33 0.75
C VAL A 117 14.54 0.90 1.18
N ALA A 118 14.47 -0.05 0.24
CA ALA A 118 14.20 -1.45 0.55
C ALA A 118 15.30 -2.07 1.45
N ARG A 119 16.56 -1.65 1.31
CA ARG A 119 17.66 -2.07 2.20
C ARG A 119 17.50 -1.49 3.60
N MET A 120 17.16 -0.20 3.72
CA MET A 120 16.91 0.46 5.02
C MET A 120 15.75 -0.20 5.77
N ILE A 121 14.66 -0.52 5.07
CA ILE A 121 13.50 -1.22 5.64
C ILE A 121 13.92 -2.59 6.18
N ARG A 122 14.66 -3.39 5.39
CA ARG A 122 15.12 -4.72 5.81
C ARG A 122 16.02 -4.66 7.03
N GLN A 123 16.95 -3.71 7.09
CA GLN A 123 17.83 -3.52 8.24
C GLN A 123 17.03 -3.15 9.50
N SER A 124 16.09 -2.20 9.37
CA SER A 124 15.23 -1.77 10.48
C SER A 124 14.36 -2.90 11.03
N LEU A 125 13.85 -3.78 10.16
CA LEU A 125 13.05 -4.93 10.56
C LEU A 125 13.88 -6.02 11.25
N GLN A 126 15.12 -6.27 10.80
CA GLN A 126 16.04 -7.20 11.47
C GLN A 126 16.41 -6.72 12.88
N GLU A 127 16.58 -5.41 13.07
CA GLU A 127 16.83 -4.82 14.39
C GLU A 127 15.63 -4.92 15.33
N ALA A 128 14.41 -5.03 14.79
CA ALA A 128 13.17 -5.15 15.56
C ALA A 128 12.81 -6.58 15.99
N GLN A 129 13.47 -7.60 15.41
CA GLN A 129 13.22 -9.03 15.68
C GLN A 129 14.25 -9.67 16.64
N ARG A 130 15.24 -8.91 17.11
CA ARG A 130 16.22 -9.31 18.14
C ARG A 130 15.92 -8.63 19.47
#